data_AF-A0A839LHX2-F1
#
_entry.id   AF-A0A839LHX2-F1
#
_cell.length_a   1.000
_cell.length_b   1.000
_cell.length_c   1.000
_cell.angle_alpha   90.00
_cell.angle_beta   90.00
_cell.angle_gamma   90.00
#
_symmetry.space_group_name_H-M   'P 1'
#
loop_
_entity.id
_entity.type
_entity.pdbx_description
1 polymer ?
#
loop_
_entity_poly.entity_id
_entity_poly.type
_entity_poly.pdbx_seq_one_letter_code
_entity_poly.pdbx_strand_id
1 'polypeptide(L)'
;MAKIEEIERRLLNWGRWRHGAGAGGLGYARVVYTEVLATDRDNYQEAVIPTVDCEAEVTERAVQALASELRATVEVYYVLGGGLAAKARRLAVAEATVKSRIDRSHRIIQAWLAERERGQLEQRRRVELLTQAARPKGEF
;
A
#
# COMPACT_ATOMS: atom_id res chain seq x y z
N MET A 1 9.04 -0.39 -18.30
CA MET A 1 8.58 -0.52 -16.91
C MET A 1 8.38 -2.01 -16.64
N ALA A 2 9.32 -2.65 -15.94
CA ALA A 2 9.03 -3.96 -15.36
C ALA A 2 8.21 -3.67 -14.10
N LYS A 3 6.88 -3.63 -14.24
CA LYS A 3 6.00 -3.40 -13.10
C LYS A 3 6.16 -4.58 -12.17
N ILE A 4 6.51 -4.29 -10.92
CA ILE A 4 6.48 -5.32 -9.88
C ILE A 4 4.99 -5.49 -9.56
N GLU A 5 4.34 -6.46 -10.20
CA GLU A 5 2.88 -6.62 -10.22
C GLU A 5 2.28 -6.61 -8.82
N GLU A 6 2.96 -7.24 -7.87
CA GLU A 6 2.56 -7.25 -6.46
C GLU A 6 2.59 -5.85 -5.83
N ILE A 7 3.60 -5.03 -6.11
CA ILE A 7 3.69 -3.66 -5.58
C ILE A 7 2.67 -2.76 -6.27
N GLU A 8 2.42 -2.96 -7.57
CA GLU A 8 1.35 -2.26 -8.29
C GLU A 8 -0.01 -2.56 -7.63
N ARG A 9 -0.32 -3.83 -7.37
CA ARG A 9 -1.55 -4.26 -6.69
C ARG A 9 -1.67 -3.60 -5.31
N ARG A 10 -0.60 -3.63 -4.51
CA ARG A 10 -0.56 -3.00 -3.18
C ARG A 10 -0.80 -1.50 -3.23
N LEU A 11 -0.15 -0.79 -4.16
CA LEU A 11 -0.29 0.66 -4.30
C LEU A 11 -1.68 1.07 -4.81
N LEU A 12 -2.31 0.26 -5.67
CA LEU A 12 -3.70 0.47 -6.09
C LEU A 12 -4.67 0.30 -4.91
N ASN A 13 -4.50 -0.76 -4.11
CA ASN A 13 -5.31 -0.98 -2.91
C ASN A 13 -5.07 0.12 -1.86
N TRP A 14 -3.82 0.52 -1.65
CA TRP A 14 -3.48 1.64 -0.79
C TRP A 14 -4.11 2.97 -1.27
N GLY A 15 -4.09 3.25 -2.58
CA GLY A 15 -4.71 4.45 -3.14
C GLY A 15 -6.23 4.50 -2.90
N ARG A 16 -6.91 3.36 -3.04
CA ARG A 16 -8.34 3.17 -2.70
C ARG A 16 -8.59 3.36 -1.20
N TRP A 17 -7.77 2.74 -0.35
CA TRP A 17 -7.85 2.89 1.11
C TRP A 17 -7.64 4.36 1.54
N ARG A 18 -6.70 5.07 0.90
CA ARG A 18 -6.44 6.48 1.16
C ARG A 18 -7.63 7.38 0.77
N HIS A 19 -8.35 7.03 -0.30
CA HIS A 19 -9.60 7.69 -0.71
C HIS A 19 -10.77 7.42 0.26
N GLY A 20 -10.90 6.19 0.75
CA GLY A 20 -12.05 5.76 1.55
C GLY A 20 -11.94 5.95 3.07
N ALA A 21 -10.74 5.89 3.65
CA ALA A 21 -10.58 5.63 5.10
C ALA A 21 -9.50 6.45 5.83
N GLY A 22 -8.79 7.37 5.17
CA GLY A 22 -7.72 8.16 5.82
C GLY A 22 -8.17 9.17 6.89
N ALA A 23 -9.47 9.26 7.22
CA ALA A 23 -10.04 10.25 8.13
C ALA A 23 -10.78 9.68 9.37
N GLY A 24 -10.81 8.37 9.58
CA GLY A 24 -11.55 7.80 10.71
C GLY A 24 -10.87 6.56 11.24
N GLY A 25 -10.13 6.68 12.35
CA GLY A 25 -9.71 5.53 13.14
C GLY A 25 -10.95 4.69 13.49
N LEU A 26 -10.76 3.36 13.52
CA LEU A 26 -11.78 2.30 13.66
C LEU A 26 -12.33 1.76 12.33
N GLY A 27 -11.45 1.23 11.47
CA GLY A 27 -11.57 -0.06 10.76
C GLY A 27 -12.90 -0.51 10.13
N TYR A 28 -13.87 0.37 9.90
CA TYR A 28 -15.10 0.05 9.19
C TYR A 28 -15.09 0.74 7.84
N ALA A 29 -15.24 -0.06 6.78
CA ALA A 29 -15.46 0.45 5.43
C ALA A 29 -16.69 1.38 5.46
N ARG A 30 -16.47 2.68 5.31
CA ARG A 30 -17.56 3.62 5.08
C ARG A 30 -18.06 3.41 3.67
N VAL A 31 -19.07 2.56 3.49
CA VAL A 31 -19.81 2.48 2.23
C VAL A 31 -20.45 3.86 2.02
N VAL A 32 -19.92 4.60 1.05
CA VAL A 32 -20.49 5.88 0.63
C VAL A 32 -21.73 5.55 -0.20
N TYR A 33 -22.90 5.56 0.45
CA TYR A 33 -24.19 5.20 -0.16
C TYR A 33 -24.58 6.10 -1.35
N THR A 34 -23.93 7.25 -1.51
CA THR A 34 -24.20 8.19 -2.62
C THR A 34 -23.66 7.72 -3.97
N GLU A 35 -22.72 6.76 -4.03
CA GLU A 35 -22.25 6.15 -5.29
C GLU A 35 -23.14 4.99 -5.76
N VAL A 36 -23.90 4.37 -4.85
CA VAL A 36 -24.74 3.20 -5.15
C VAL A 36 -26.06 3.59 -5.85
N LEU A 37 -26.52 4.84 -5.69
CA LEU A 37 -27.78 5.30 -6.27
C LEU A 37 -27.65 6.01 -7.63
N ALA A 38 -26.42 6.24 -8.11
CA ALA A 38 -26.18 7.08 -9.30
C ALA A 38 -25.73 6.32 -10.55
N THR A 39 -25.59 4.98 -10.51
CA THR A 39 -25.10 4.23 -11.67
C THR A 39 -26.17 3.30 -12.20
N ASP A 40 -26.50 3.56 -13.45
CA ASP A 40 -27.43 2.87 -14.32
C ASP A 40 -27.19 1.33 -14.37
N ARG A 41 -28.26 0.61 -14.70
CA ARG A 41 -28.37 -0.85 -14.70
C ARG A 41 -27.54 -1.48 -15.83
N ASP A 42 -26.22 -1.59 -15.70
CA ASP A 42 -25.47 -2.62 -16.47
C ASP A 42 -23.98 -2.83 -16.12
N ASN A 43 -23.45 -2.21 -15.06
CA ASN A 43 -22.05 -2.46 -14.69
C ASN A 43 -21.98 -3.54 -13.61
N TYR A 44 -21.42 -4.69 -13.99
CA TYR A 44 -20.86 -5.68 -13.09
C TYR A 44 -19.92 -4.97 -12.10
N GLN A 45 -20.40 -4.67 -10.90
CA GLN A 45 -19.53 -4.21 -9.82
C GLN A 45 -18.71 -5.40 -9.37
N GLU A 46 -17.45 -5.42 -9.77
CA GLU A 46 -16.44 -6.32 -9.20
C GLU A 46 -16.57 -6.27 -7.67
N ALA A 47 -16.73 -7.43 -7.05
CA ALA A 47 -16.80 -7.55 -5.61
C ALA A 47 -15.57 -6.85 -4.99
N VAL A 48 -15.80 -5.74 -4.29
CA VAL A 48 -14.75 -4.97 -3.63
C VAL A 48 -14.21 -5.85 -2.51
N ILE A 49 -13.07 -6.51 -2.75
CA ILE A 49 -12.35 -7.24 -1.72
C ILE A 49 -11.97 -6.22 -0.64
N PRO A 50 -12.44 -6.37 0.61
CA PRO A 50 -12.07 -5.47 1.68
C PRO A 50 -10.55 -5.39 1.77
N THR A 51 -10.00 -4.18 1.62
CA THR A 51 -8.58 -3.98 1.82
C THR A 51 -8.30 -4.25 3.30
N VAL A 52 -7.43 -5.20 3.59
CA VAL A 52 -7.04 -5.46 4.97
C VAL A 52 -6.29 -4.23 5.47
N ASP A 53 -6.85 -3.51 6.44
CA ASP A 53 -6.29 -2.23 6.93
C ASP A 53 -4.81 -2.34 7.29
N CYS A 54 -4.37 -3.50 7.80
CA CYS A 54 -2.97 -3.73 8.15
C CYS A 54 -2.02 -3.69 6.94
N GLU A 55 -2.42 -4.18 5.75
CA GLU A 55 -1.56 -4.16 4.55
C GLU A 55 -1.48 -2.74 3.98
N ALA A 56 -2.60 -2.02 3.96
CA ALA A 56 -2.65 -0.63 3.52
C ALA A 56 -1.87 0.31 4.44
N GLU A 57 -1.97 0.14 5.76
CA GLU A 57 -1.16 0.88 6.74
C GLU A 57 0.34 0.60 6.61
N VAL A 58 0.73 -0.65 6.38
CA VAL A 58 2.14 -1.01 6.15
C VAL A 58 2.63 -0.36 4.86
N THR A 59 1.80 -0.36 3.81
CA THR A 59 2.12 0.30 2.54
C THR A 59 2.22 1.82 2.70
N GLU A 60 1.35 2.44 3.50
CA GLU A 60 1.44 3.87 3.86
C GLU A 60 2.79 4.18 4.50
N ARG A 61 3.23 3.37 5.48
CA ARG A 61 4.56 3.56 6.10
C ARG A 61 5.70 3.43 5.09
N ALA A 62 5.60 2.50 4.15
CA ALA A 62 6.58 2.34 3.09
C ALA A 62 6.60 3.55 2.15
N VAL A 63 5.45 4.09 1.79
CA VAL A 63 5.31 5.31 0.95
C VAL A 63 5.85 6.53 1.70
N GLN A 64 5.58 6.67 3.00
CA GLN A 64 6.10 7.75 3.82
C GLN A 64 7.62 7.73 4.01
N ALA A 65 8.25 6.55 3.89
CA ALA A 65 9.71 6.40 3.93
C ALA A 65 10.40 6.81 2.62
N LEU A 66 9.65 7.09 1.54
CA LEU A 66 10.22 7.56 0.28
C LEU A 66 10.74 9.00 0.39
N ALA A 67 11.70 9.34 -0.47
CA ALA A 67 12.09 10.72 -0.69
C ALA A 67 10.88 11.56 -1.14
N SER A 68 10.84 12.84 -0.75
CA SER A 68 9.71 13.74 -0.94
C SER A 68 9.16 13.75 -2.38
N GLU A 69 10.04 13.80 -3.38
CA GLU A 69 9.63 13.82 -4.79
C GLU A 69 8.99 12.50 -5.25
N LEU A 70 9.51 11.38 -4.76
CA LEU A 70 8.99 10.05 -5.09
C LEU A 70 7.64 9.82 -4.41
N ARG A 71 7.52 10.23 -3.14
CA ARG A 71 6.25 10.20 -2.39
C ARG A 71 5.18 11.02 -3.09
N ALA A 72 5.48 12.29 -3.41
CA ALA A 72 4.54 13.16 -4.12
C ALA A 72 4.12 12.56 -5.47
N THR A 73 5.06 11.93 -6.18
CA THR A 73 4.74 11.26 -7.45
C THR A 73 3.82 10.06 -7.26
N VAL A 74 4.05 9.23 -6.24
CA VAL A 74 3.20 8.07 -5.89
C VAL A 74 1.80 8.53 -5.48
N GLU A 75 1.68 9.55 -4.64
CA GLU A 75 0.39 10.12 -4.23
C GLU A 75 -0.38 10.65 -5.45
N VAL A 76 0.25 11.46 -6.31
CA VAL A 76 -0.39 11.96 -7.52
C VAL A 76 -0.75 10.83 -8.49
N TYR A 77 0.02 9.74 -8.52
CA TYR A 77 -0.21 8.64 -9.44
C TYR A 77 -1.30 7.66 -8.98
N TYR A 78 -1.36 7.28 -7.71
CA TYR A 78 -2.28 6.25 -7.22
C TYR A 78 -3.49 6.80 -6.46
N VAL A 79 -3.38 8.02 -5.90
CA VAL A 79 -4.47 8.65 -5.17
C VAL A 79 -5.23 9.54 -6.15
N LEU A 80 -4.60 10.57 -6.72
CA LEU A 80 -5.31 11.50 -7.59
C LEU A 80 -5.76 10.86 -8.92
N GLY A 81 -6.97 11.17 -9.36
CA GLY A 81 -7.48 10.76 -10.68
C GLY A 81 -6.80 11.48 -11.85
N GLY A 82 -7.19 11.12 -13.07
CA GLY A 82 -6.75 11.77 -14.31
C GLY A 82 -5.62 11.05 -15.06
N GLY A 83 -5.39 11.46 -16.30
CA GLY A 83 -4.37 10.86 -17.18
C GLY A 83 -2.94 11.25 -16.82
N LEU A 84 -1.97 10.53 -17.41
CA LEU A 84 -0.54 10.74 -17.15
C LEU A 84 -0.08 12.18 -17.43
N ALA A 85 -0.54 12.79 -18.52
CA ALA A 85 -0.23 14.18 -18.86
C ALA A 85 -0.71 15.19 -17.79
N ALA A 86 -1.87 14.96 -17.19
CA ALA A 86 -2.39 15.81 -16.12
C ALA A 86 -1.55 15.67 -14.84
N LYS A 87 -1.18 14.44 -14.48
CA LYS A 87 -0.30 14.13 -13.35
C LYS A 87 1.09 14.74 -13.52
N ALA A 88 1.67 14.63 -14.71
CA ALA A 88 2.96 15.22 -15.07
C ALA A 88 2.94 16.76 -14.94
N ARG A 89 1.90 17.41 -15.48
CA ARG A 89 1.69 18.87 -15.32
C ARG A 89 1.56 19.27 -13.85
N ARG A 90 0.81 18.52 -13.05
CA ARG A 90 0.65 18.79 -11.60
C ARG A 90 1.97 18.72 -10.85
N LEU A 91 2.85 17.80 -11.25
CA LEU A 91 4.18 17.63 -10.66
C LEU A 91 5.24 18.54 -11.28
N ALA A 92 4.89 19.33 -12.31
CA ALA A 92 5.81 20.16 -13.09
C ALA A 92 7.01 19.38 -13.66
N VAL A 93 6.79 18.12 -14.10
CA VAL A 93 7.83 17.25 -14.69
C VAL A 93 7.34 16.61 -15.98
N ALA A 94 8.27 16.09 -16.78
CA ALA A 94 7.94 15.33 -17.98
C ALA A 94 7.28 13.97 -17.64
N GLU A 95 6.45 13.44 -18.55
CA GLU A 95 5.82 12.12 -18.37
C GLU A 95 6.84 10.99 -18.19
N ALA A 96 7.97 11.07 -18.90
CA ALA A 96 9.08 10.13 -18.75
C ALA A 96 9.64 10.14 -17.31
N THR A 97 9.73 11.32 -16.69
CA THR A 97 10.17 11.48 -15.30
C THR A 97 9.16 10.86 -14.33
N VAL A 98 7.86 11.03 -14.57
CA VAL A 98 6.83 10.35 -13.76
C VAL A 98 7.00 8.84 -13.82
N LYS A 99 7.10 8.26 -15.02
CA LYS A 99 7.30 6.81 -15.21
C LYS A 99 8.57 6.32 -14.50
N SER A 100 9.69 7.03 -14.65
CA SER A 100 10.94 6.67 -13.98
C SER A 100 10.85 6.76 -12.45
N ARG A 101 10.17 7.78 -11.92
CA ARG A 101 9.96 7.92 -10.48
C ARG A 101 9.08 6.79 -9.94
N ILE A 102 8.03 6.39 -10.66
CA ILE A 102 7.19 5.23 -10.29
C ILE A 102 8.00 3.93 -10.29
N ASP A 103 8.77 3.65 -11.34
CA ASP A 103 9.65 2.47 -11.39
C ASP A 103 10.64 2.44 -10.22
N ARG A 104 11.20 3.61 -9.86
CA ARG A 104 12.10 3.73 -8.70
C ARG A 104 11.36 3.52 -7.38
N SER A 105 10.18 4.10 -7.21
CA SER A 105 9.35 3.92 -6.02
C SER A 105 8.97 2.45 -5.82
N HIS A 106 8.63 1.73 -6.89
CA HIS A 106 8.32 0.30 -6.83
C HIS A 106 9.46 -0.51 -6.22
N ARG A 107 10.69 -0.29 -6.69
CA ARG A 107 11.88 -1.00 -6.19
C ARG A 107 12.19 -0.66 -4.74
N ILE A 108 12.05 0.60 -4.35
CA ILE A 108 12.33 1.04 -2.97
C ILE A 108 11.28 0.45 -2.02
N ILE A 109 10.00 0.49 -2.38
CA ILE A 109 8.92 -0.09 -1.57
C ILE A 109 9.11 -1.60 -1.46
N GLN A 110 9.45 -2.30 -2.54
CA GLN A 110 9.74 -3.73 -2.51
C GLN A 110 10.88 -4.04 -1.54
N ALA A 111 11.99 -3.31 -1.62
CA ALA A 111 13.14 -3.50 -0.73
C ALA A 111 12.77 -3.25 0.73
N TRP A 112 12.00 -2.19 1.00
CA TRP A 112 11.54 -1.85 2.34
C TRP A 112 10.65 -2.95 2.94
N LEU A 113 9.72 -3.50 2.15
CA LEU A 113 8.84 -4.58 2.59
C LEU A 113 9.62 -5.87 2.84
N ALA A 114 10.55 -6.23 1.96
CA ALA A 114 11.40 -7.40 2.14
C ALA A 114 12.27 -7.30 3.41
N GLU A 115 12.82 -6.11 3.69
CA GLU A 115 13.61 -5.89 4.91
C GLU A 115 12.75 -6.03 6.18
N ARG A 116 11.52 -5.50 6.14
CA ARG A 116 10.57 -5.65 7.24
C ARG A 116 10.21 -7.11 7.49
N GLU A 117 9.95 -7.89 6.44
CA GLU A 117 9.63 -9.32 6.54
C GLU A 117 10.78 -10.12 7.15
N ARG A 118 12.02 -9.82 6.75
CA ARG A 118 13.23 -10.42 7.35
C ARG A 118 13.32 -10.14 8.85
N GLY A 119 13.18 -8.88 9.26
CA GLY A 119 13.21 -8.52 10.68
C GLY A 119 12.10 -9.17 11.51
N GLN A 120 10.90 -9.34 10.93
CA GLN A 120 9.80 -10.06 11.60
C GLN A 120 10.11 -11.55 11.78
N LEU A 121 10.70 -12.20 10.78
CA LEU A 121 11.08 -13.61 10.85
C LEU A 121 12.16 -13.85 11.92
N GLU A 122 13.17 -12.99 11.95
CA GLU A 122 14.25 -13.05 12.95
C GLU A 122 13.71 -12.87 14.37
N GLN A 123 12.79 -11.91 14.57
CA GLN A 123 12.18 -11.69 15.86
C GLN A 123 11.31 -12.88 16.30
N ARG A 124 10.55 -13.50 15.39
CA ARG A 124 9.78 -14.71 15.69
C ARG A 124 10.69 -15.85 16.12
N ARG A 125 11.75 -16.10 15.34
CA ARG A 125 12.77 -17.11 15.67
C ARG A 125 13.41 -16.87 17.03
N ARG A 126 13.70 -15.61 17.37
CA ARG A 126 14.24 -15.23 18.69
C ARG A 126 13.26 -15.54 19.81
N VAL A 127 11.98 -15.18 19.65
CA VAL A 127 10.94 -15.45 20.65
C VAL A 127 10.75 -16.96 20.84
N GLU A 128 10.71 -17.74 19.76
CA GLU A 128 10.59 -19.20 19.83
C GLU A 128 11.73 -19.84 20.62
N LEU A 129 12.97 -19.41 20.38
CA LEU A 129 14.14 -19.89 21.14
C LEU A 129 14.05 -19.54 22.64
N LEU A 130 13.59 -18.33 22.98
CA LEU A 130 13.38 -17.92 24.36
C LEU A 130 12.26 -18.72 25.04
N THR A 131 11.14 -18.95 24.35
CA THR A 131 10.04 -19.78 24.86
C THR A 131 10.47 -21.23 25.06
N GLN A 132 11.27 -21.79 24.14
CA GLN A 132 11.81 -23.14 24.27
C GLN A 132 12.79 -23.27 25.45
N ALA A 133 13.65 -22.26 25.67
CA ALA A 133 14.58 -22.23 26.79
C ALA A 133 13.89 -22.04 28.16
N ALA A 134 12.78 -21.31 28.19
CA ALA A 134 12.00 -21.04 29.40
C ALA A 134 11.04 -22.18 29.80
N ARG A 135 10.90 -23.22 28.95
CA ARG A 135 10.03 -24.36 29.24
C ARG A 135 10.70 -25.22 30.32
N PRO A 136 10.15 -25.34 31.55
CA PRO A 136 10.79 -26.10 32.61
C PRO A 136 10.90 -27.55 32.16
N LYS A 137 12.11 -28.12 32.22
CA LYS A 137 12.30 -29.56 32.15
C LYS A 137 11.64 -30.12 33.40
N GLY A 138 10.48 -30.76 33.24
CA GLY A 138 9.85 -31.50 34.32
C GLY A 138 10.84 -32.56 34.79
N GLU A 139 11.44 -32.34 35.95
CA GLU A 139 12.10 -33.38 36.73
C GLU A 139 10.97 -34.25 37.31
N PHE A 140 10.95 -35.52 36.89
CA PHE A 140 10.11 -36.59 37.44
C PHE A 140 10.81 -37.26 38.60
#